data_AF-A0A9E2U6F0-F1
#
_entry.id   AF-A0A9E2U6F0-F1
#
_cell.length_a   1.000
_cell.length_b   1.000
_cell.length_c   1.000
_cell.angle_alpha   90.00
_cell.angle_beta   90.00
_cell.angle_gamma   90.00
#
_symmetry.space_group_name_H-M   'P 1'
#
loop_
_entity.id
_entity.type
_entity.pdbx_description
1 polymer ?
#
loop_
_entity_poly.entity_id
_entity_poly.type
_entity_poly.pdbx_seq_one_letter_code
_entity_poly.pdbx_strand_id
1 'polypeptide(L)'
;MFQKRAALPGQLGYLETIKFIDDGVRYIDPSAQFFVSPDGEMCFRGLVNRQQVQFETYSNFWCISPYAVSNVDALENNVSFVNEVRLWCAHATPQCAHRVGSPDFLDTSPGIGNSILVQVTPFRPTRGAVEHLVYLMGGNASDTWLLPRTPPLNGAADSNFVTRAD
;
A
#
# COMPACT_ATOMS: atom_id res chain seq x y z
N MET A 1 17.13 8.52 -7.34
CA MET A 1 16.64 8.51 -8.75
C MET A 1 15.86 7.23 -8.97
N PHE A 2 14.57 7.34 -9.25
CA PHE A 2 13.69 6.20 -9.51
C PHE A 2 13.49 5.99 -11.01
N GLN A 3 13.18 4.76 -11.42
CA GLN A 3 12.96 4.44 -12.83
C GLN A 3 11.51 4.73 -13.21
N LYS A 4 11.27 5.66 -14.14
CA LYS A 4 9.93 5.88 -14.69
C LYS A 4 9.62 4.84 -15.76
N ARG A 5 8.76 3.87 -15.45
CA ARG A 5 8.22 2.89 -16.40
C ARG A 5 7.05 3.48 -17.18
N ALA A 6 6.77 2.93 -18.36
CA ALA A 6 5.55 3.24 -19.09
C ALA A 6 4.34 2.65 -18.36
N ALA A 7 3.19 3.31 -18.45
CA ALA A 7 1.95 2.74 -17.94
C ALA A 7 1.54 1.52 -18.76
N LEU A 8 0.93 0.54 -18.08
CA LEU A 8 0.33 -0.60 -18.76
C LEU A 8 -0.90 -0.14 -19.56
N PRO A 9 -1.24 -0.81 -20.68
CA PRO A 9 -2.40 -0.47 -21.48
C PRO A 9 -3.69 -0.39 -20.64
N GLY A 10 -4.45 0.70 -20.77
CA GLY A 10 -5.70 0.90 -20.05
C GLY A 10 -5.55 1.38 -18.59
N GLN A 11 -4.33 1.61 -18.10
CA GLN A 11 -4.08 2.16 -16.77
C GLN A 11 -3.70 3.65 -16.84
N LEU A 12 -3.84 4.33 -15.70
CA LEU A 12 -3.50 5.74 -15.55
C LEU A 12 -2.00 5.97 -15.79
N GLY A 13 -1.65 7.13 -16.34
CA GLY A 13 -0.26 7.56 -16.41
C GLY A 13 0.29 7.94 -15.03
N TYR A 14 1.57 8.28 -14.99
CA TYR A 14 2.27 8.63 -13.76
C TYR A 14 1.66 9.81 -13.01
N LEU A 15 1.38 10.92 -13.71
CA LEU A 15 0.83 12.12 -13.07
C LEU A 15 -0.64 11.92 -12.68
N GLU A 16 -1.40 11.20 -13.51
CA GLU A 16 -2.79 10.87 -13.26
C GLU A 16 -2.95 9.95 -12.05
N THR A 17 -2.01 9.01 -11.87
CA THR A 17 -2.00 8.11 -10.70
C THR A 17 -1.67 8.87 -9.42
N ILE A 18 -0.67 9.78 -9.45
CA ILE A 18 -0.35 10.65 -8.30
C ILE A 18 -1.56 11.49 -7.93
N LYS A 19 -2.20 12.13 -8.93
CA LYS A 19 -3.39 12.94 -8.70
C LYS A 19 -4.53 12.13 -8.10
N PHE A 20 -4.78 10.93 -8.60
CA PHE A 20 -5.83 10.05 -8.07
C PHE A 20 -5.61 9.71 -6.59
N ILE A 21 -4.36 9.44 -6.19
CA ILE A 21 -4.01 9.17 -4.79
C ILE A 21 -4.15 10.43 -3.93
N ASP A 22 -3.64 11.58 -4.39
CA ASP A 22 -3.72 12.87 -3.68
C ASP A 22 -5.18 13.32 -3.48
N ASP A 23 -6.02 13.22 -4.51
CA ASP A 23 -7.44 13.53 -4.41
C ASP A 23 -8.13 12.60 -3.37
N GLY A 24 -7.71 11.33 -3.29
CA GLY A 24 -8.28 10.34 -2.37
C GLY A 24 -7.90 10.53 -0.90
N VAL A 25 -6.66 10.97 -0.60
CA VAL A 25 -6.27 11.35 0.77
C VAL A 25 -6.93 12.67 1.18
N ARG A 26 -6.99 13.66 0.26
CA ARG A 26 -7.58 14.97 0.51
C ARG A 26 -9.08 14.93 0.74
N TYR A 27 -9.76 13.95 0.17
CA TYR A 27 -11.19 13.77 0.40
C TYR A 27 -11.48 13.46 1.87
N ILE A 28 -10.65 12.63 2.52
CA ILE A 28 -10.81 12.32 3.94
C ILE A 28 -10.45 13.54 4.78
N ASP A 29 -9.34 14.20 4.44
CA ASP A 29 -8.85 15.38 5.14
C ASP A 29 -8.26 16.40 4.16
N PRO A 30 -8.85 17.60 4.01
CA PRO A 30 -8.35 18.62 3.08
C PRO A 30 -6.91 19.09 3.34
N SER A 31 -6.37 18.85 4.54
CA SER A 31 -4.99 19.17 4.91
C SER A 31 -4.00 18.02 4.67
N ALA A 32 -4.50 16.80 4.41
CA ALA A 32 -3.68 15.66 3.99
C ALA A 32 -3.18 15.83 2.56
N GLN A 33 -2.04 15.21 2.25
CA GLN A 33 -1.41 15.35 0.94
C GLN A 33 -0.66 14.08 0.56
N PHE A 34 -0.63 13.81 -0.74
CA PHE A 34 0.25 12.82 -1.34
C PHE A 34 1.09 13.46 -2.45
N PHE A 35 2.38 13.15 -2.49
CA PHE A 35 3.26 13.57 -3.58
C PHE A 35 4.47 12.64 -3.68
N VAL A 36 5.18 12.74 -4.81
CA VAL A 36 6.49 12.10 -4.98
C VAL A 36 7.57 13.16 -4.73
N SER A 37 8.50 12.87 -3.81
CA SER A 37 9.61 13.77 -3.47
C SER A 37 10.61 13.91 -4.63
N PRO A 38 11.45 14.96 -4.65
CA PRO A 38 12.53 15.10 -5.63
C PRO A 38 13.48 13.88 -5.67
N ASP A 39 13.65 13.20 -4.53
CA ASP A 39 14.51 12.00 -4.42
C ASP A 39 13.84 10.73 -4.98
N GLY A 40 12.54 10.78 -5.21
CA GLY A 40 11.76 9.66 -5.74
C GLY A 40 11.01 8.85 -4.71
N GLU A 41 10.74 9.41 -3.55
CA GLU A 41 9.99 8.74 -2.49
C GLU A 41 8.52 9.11 -2.55
N MET A 42 7.66 8.17 -2.21
CA MET A 42 6.23 8.40 -2.09
C MET A 42 5.95 8.93 -0.69
N CYS A 43 5.50 10.18 -0.58
CA CYS A 43 5.33 10.87 0.68
C CYS A 43 3.85 11.14 0.97
N PHE A 44 3.44 10.81 2.18
CA PHE A 44 2.12 11.06 2.73
C PHE A 44 2.20 12.08 3.86
N ARG A 45 1.22 12.97 3.92
CA ARG A 45 1.02 13.94 4.99
C ARG A 45 -0.38 13.78 5.55
N GLY A 46 -0.52 13.76 6.87
CA GLY A 46 -1.82 13.64 7.55
C GLY A 46 -1.80 12.59 8.65
N LEU A 47 -2.97 12.04 8.97
CA LEU A 47 -3.11 10.92 9.92
C LEU A 47 -2.65 9.63 9.24
N VAL A 48 -1.43 9.23 9.55
CA VAL A 48 -0.75 8.07 8.96
C VAL A 48 -0.76 6.87 9.95
N ASN A 49 -1.25 7.05 11.17
CA ASN A 49 -1.50 5.94 12.09
C ASN A 49 -2.57 6.27 13.15
N ARG A 50 -3.80 5.79 12.93
CA ARG A 50 -4.91 6.05 13.87
C ARG A 50 -4.80 5.28 15.20
N GLN A 51 -3.89 4.31 15.36
CA GLN A 51 -3.71 3.69 16.68
C GLN A 51 -2.96 4.61 17.66
N GLN A 52 -2.37 5.72 17.18
CA GLN A 52 -1.56 6.64 17.98
C GLN A 52 -1.97 8.11 17.81
N VAL A 53 -3.28 8.37 17.60
CA VAL A 53 -3.90 9.69 17.32
C VAL A 53 -3.52 10.81 18.30
N GLN A 54 -2.99 10.50 19.48
CA GLN A 54 -2.74 11.52 20.49
C GLN A 54 -1.64 12.53 20.11
N PHE A 55 -0.73 12.22 19.16
CA PHE A 55 0.42 13.09 18.88
C PHE A 55 0.88 13.17 17.41
N GLU A 56 0.15 12.63 16.44
CA GLU A 56 0.51 12.82 15.02
C GLU A 56 0.14 14.24 14.55
N THR A 57 1.13 15.13 14.53
CA THR A 57 1.00 16.45 13.91
C THR A 57 1.04 16.34 12.39
N TYR A 58 0.11 17.02 11.73
CA TYR A 58 0.05 17.27 10.29
C TYR A 58 1.31 17.94 9.69
N SER A 59 2.37 18.15 10.45
CA SER A 59 3.64 18.73 10.02
C SER A 59 4.59 17.70 9.41
N ASN A 60 4.42 16.41 9.69
CA ASN A 60 5.39 15.39 9.31
C ASN A 60 4.98 14.68 8.02
N PHE A 61 5.97 14.48 7.14
CA PHE A 61 5.83 13.65 5.95
C PHE A 61 6.33 12.25 6.24
N TRP A 62 5.55 11.26 5.84
CA TRP A 62 5.91 9.86 5.88
C TRP A 62 6.24 9.42 4.46
N CYS A 63 7.53 9.27 4.19
CA CYS A 63 8.06 8.96 2.86
C CYS A 63 8.55 7.52 2.81
N ILE A 64 8.27 6.84 1.70
CA ILE A 64 8.76 5.49 1.43
C ILE A 64 9.30 5.40 0.01
N SER A 65 10.48 4.82 -0.13
CA SER A 65 11.02 4.50 -1.45
C SER A 65 10.15 3.43 -2.13
N PRO A 66 9.80 3.57 -3.42
CA PRO A 66 9.03 2.56 -4.15
C PRO A 66 9.73 1.18 -4.16
N TYR A 67 11.05 1.14 -4.07
CA TYR A 67 11.84 -0.10 -4.01
C TYR A 67 11.77 -0.78 -2.64
N ALA A 68 11.39 -0.03 -1.61
CA ALA A 68 11.24 -0.54 -0.26
C ALA A 68 9.82 -1.04 0.03
N VAL A 69 8.88 -0.94 -0.92
CA VAL A 69 7.50 -1.44 -0.74
C VAL A 69 7.43 -2.92 -1.12
N SER A 70 6.94 -3.76 -0.21
CA SER A 70 6.71 -5.19 -0.47
C SER A 70 5.27 -5.53 -0.82
N ASN A 71 4.29 -4.86 -0.20
CA ASN A 71 2.87 -5.11 -0.38
C ASN A 71 2.07 -3.84 -0.04
N VAL A 72 0.88 -3.71 -0.64
CA VAL A 72 -0.09 -2.66 -0.38
C VAL A 72 -1.43 -3.30 -0.04
N ASP A 73 -1.86 -3.19 1.21
CA ASP A 73 -3.15 -3.71 1.66
C ASP A 73 -4.23 -2.64 1.62
N ALA A 74 -5.46 -3.06 1.30
CA ALA A 74 -6.66 -2.24 1.46
C ALA A 74 -7.37 -2.70 2.74
N LEU A 75 -7.46 -1.82 3.72
CA LEU A 75 -8.02 -2.12 5.04
C LEU A 75 -9.36 -1.43 5.20
N GLU A 76 -10.37 -2.23 5.50
CA GLU A 76 -11.71 -1.74 5.78
C GLU A 76 -11.85 -1.46 7.28
N ASN A 77 -12.34 -0.28 7.64
CA ASN A 77 -12.53 0.09 9.04
C ASN A 77 -14.02 0.20 9.36
N ASN A 78 -14.59 -0.89 9.86
CA ASN A 78 -16.01 -0.98 10.20
C ASN A 78 -16.41 -0.19 11.46
N VAL A 79 -15.44 0.32 12.23
CA VAL A 79 -15.70 1.07 13.46
C VAL A 79 -15.75 2.56 13.19
N SER A 80 -14.77 3.07 12.45
CA SER A 80 -14.67 4.51 12.15
C SER A 80 -15.19 4.90 10.78
N PHE A 81 -15.54 3.92 9.94
CA PHE A 81 -15.97 4.07 8.54
C PHE A 81 -14.96 4.78 7.62
N VAL A 82 -13.75 5.04 8.12
CA VAL A 82 -12.64 5.60 7.34
C VAL A 82 -11.70 4.47 6.96
N ASN A 83 -11.75 4.09 5.69
CA ASN A 83 -10.92 3.03 5.15
C ASN A 83 -9.48 3.51 4.93
N GLU A 84 -8.57 2.56 4.89
CA GLU A 84 -7.14 2.81 4.91
C GLU A 84 -6.42 1.97 3.86
N VAL A 85 -5.27 2.46 3.42
CA VAL A 85 -4.30 1.70 2.61
C VAL A 85 -3.02 1.56 3.41
N ARG A 86 -2.48 0.34 3.51
CA ARG A 86 -1.24 0.06 4.24
C ARG A 86 -0.13 -0.33 3.27
N LEU A 87 0.97 0.41 3.27
CA LEU A 87 2.18 0.08 2.52
C LEU A 87 3.15 -0.61 3.47
N TRP A 88 3.54 -1.85 3.18
CA TRP A 88 4.52 -2.60 3.96
C TRP A 88 5.93 -2.42 3.42
N CYS A 89 6.89 -2.28 4.32
CA CYS A 89 8.29 -2.32 3.98
C CYS A 89 8.70 -3.73 3.53
N ALA A 90 9.66 -3.83 2.61
CA ALA A 90 10.28 -5.08 2.25
C ALA A 90 11.24 -5.55 3.34
N HIS A 91 11.31 -6.88 3.51
CA HIS A 91 12.20 -7.49 4.50
C HIS A 91 13.68 -7.14 4.25
N ALA A 92 14.07 -6.94 2.99
CA ALA A 92 15.42 -6.53 2.60
C ALA A 92 15.71 -5.04 2.82
N THR A 93 14.71 -4.25 3.22
CA THR A 93 14.83 -2.80 3.43
C THR A 93 14.35 -2.40 4.83
N PRO A 94 15.00 -2.87 5.91
CA PRO A 94 14.59 -2.54 7.28
C PRO A 94 14.65 -1.04 7.58
N GLN A 95 15.46 -0.27 6.84
CA GLN A 95 15.56 1.19 6.95
C GLN A 95 14.28 1.94 6.52
N CYS A 96 13.35 1.25 5.85
CA CYS A 96 12.01 1.78 5.59
C CYS A 96 11.14 1.78 6.86
N ALA A 97 11.52 1.04 7.90
CA ALA A 97 10.80 1.08 9.14
C ALA A 97 10.99 2.44 9.81
N HIS A 98 9.89 3.13 10.06
CA HIS A 98 9.90 4.42 10.73
C HIS A 98 9.48 4.26 12.18
N ARG A 99 10.05 5.10 13.06
CA ARG A 99 9.54 5.25 14.42
C ARG A 99 8.13 5.80 14.34
N VAL A 100 7.17 5.12 14.96
CA VAL A 100 5.80 5.60 15.02
C VAL A 100 5.72 6.67 16.12
N GLY A 101 5.62 7.94 15.71
CA GLY A 101 5.62 9.11 16.58
C GLY A 101 6.54 10.25 16.09
N SER A 102 6.46 11.41 16.75
CA SER A 102 7.27 12.60 16.43
C SER A 102 8.78 12.31 16.55
N PRO A 103 9.64 12.84 15.66
CA PRO A 103 11.09 12.65 15.74
C PRO A 103 11.75 13.26 17.00
N ASP A 104 11.07 14.16 17.72
CA ASP A 104 11.69 14.96 18.82
C ASP A 104 10.92 15.00 20.15
N PHE A 105 9.80 14.28 20.32
CA PHE A 105 9.08 14.21 21.60
C PHE A 105 9.18 12.81 22.19
N LEU A 106 10.00 12.69 23.25
CA LEU A 106 10.14 11.56 24.17
C LEU A 106 10.06 10.17 23.50
N ASP A 107 11.25 9.65 23.21
CA ASP A 107 11.64 8.33 22.71
C ASP A 107 11.15 7.16 23.60
N THR A 108 9.83 7.03 23.78
CA THR A 108 9.20 5.96 24.57
C THR A 108 8.04 5.27 23.84
N SER A 109 7.74 5.63 22.58
CA SER A 109 6.85 4.81 21.74
C SER A 109 7.63 3.56 21.29
N PRO A 110 7.31 2.35 21.77
CA PRO A 110 8.05 1.13 21.44
C PRO A 110 7.78 0.63 20.01
N GLY A 111 6.94 1.34 19.24
CA GLY A 111 6.51 0.91 17.91
C GLY A 111 7.49 1.35 16.83
N ILE A 112 8.37 0.44 16.40
CA ILE A 112 8.91 0.51 15.05
C ILE A 112 7.80 0.00 14.12
N GLY A 113 7.29 0.86 13.25
CA GLY A 113 6.32 0.50 12.23
C GLY A 113 7.04 0.14 10.94
N ASN A 114 6.96 -1.12 10.52
CA ASN A 114 7.42 -1.56 9.20
C ASN A 114 6.35 -1.33 8.11
N SER A 115 5.46 -0.36 8.33
CA SER A 115 4.40 0.00 7.39
C SER A 115 3.93 1.44 7.56
N ILE A 116 3.45 2.03 6.47
CA ILE A 116 2.74 3.31 6.42
C ILE A 116 1.24 3.02 6.25
N LEU A 117 0.38 3.58 7.11
CA LEU A 117 -1.07 3.41 7.04
C LEU A 117 -1.69 4.74 6.60
N VAL A 118 -2.52 4.80 5.58
CA VAL A 118 -3.01 6.09 5.07
C VAL A 118 -4.51 6.03 4.91
N GLN A 119 -5.22 6.99 5.47
CA GLN A 119 -6.66 7.13 5.27
C GLN A 119 -6.96 7.64 3.87
N VAL A 120 -7.81 6.91 3.16
CA VAL A 120 -8.10 7.21 1.75
C VAL A 120 -9.52 6.81 1.38
N THR A 121 -10.07 7.50 0.38
CA THR A 121 -11.23 7.00 -0.36
C THR A 121 -11.12 7.27 -1.85
N PRO A 122 -11.53 6.33 -2.72
CA PRO A 122 -11.96 4.97 -2.42
C PRO A 122 -10.78 4.02 -2.16
N PHE A 123 -10.74 3.34 -1.02
CA PHE A 123 -9.57 2.56 -0.58
C PHE A 123 -9.13 1.40 -1.48
N ARG A 124 -10.06 0.64 -2.09
CA ARG A 124 -9.70 -0.47 -2.99
C ARG A 124 -9.09 0.02 -4.31
N PRO A 125 -9.69 0.97 -5.06
CA PRO A 125 -9.02 1.59 -6.19
C PRO A 125 -7.73 2.32 -5.82
N THR A 126 -7.67 3.00 -4.66
CA THR A 126 -6.44 3.68 -4.21
C THR A 126 -5.32 2.69 -3.94
N ARG A 127 -5.61 1.51 -3.37
CA ARG A 127 -4.62 0.43 -3.25
C ARG A 127 -3.99 0.07 -4.59
N GLY A 128 -4.83 -0.21 -5.59
CA GLY A 128 -4.36 -0.52 -6.95
C GLY A 128 -3.59 0.63 -7.60
N ALA A 129 -4.01 1.88 -7.34
CA ALA A 129 -3.29 3.06 -7.81
C ALA A 129 -1.91 3.20 -7.14
N VAL A 130 -1.78 2.93 -5.85
CA VAL A 130 -0.50 2.94 -5.13
C VAL A 130 0.41 1.82 -5.65
N GLU A 131 -0.10 0.61 -5.85
CA GLU A 131 0.65 -0.51 -6.45
C GLU A 131 1.14 -0.17 -7.86
N HIS A 132 0.25 0.42 -8.67
CA HIS A 132 0.59 0.88 -10.00
C HIS A 132 1.65 1.98 -9.96
N LEU A 133 1.58 2.92 -9.03
CA LEU A 133 2.60 3.94 -8.86
C LEU A 133 3.95 3.35 -8.46
N VAL A 134 3.97 2.38 -7.55
CA VAL A 134 5.19 1.61 -7.20
C VAL A 134 5.77 0.97 -8.45
N TYR A 135 4.95 0.33 -9.29
CA TYR A 135 5.39 -0.24 -10.56
C TYR A 135 5.96 0.84 -11.50
N LEU A 136 5.24 1.94 -11.70
CA LEU A 136 5.64 3.06 -12.54
C LEU A 136 6.96 3.68 -12.08
N MET A 137 7.28 3.59 -10.79
CA MET A 137 8.51 4.11 -10.19
C MET A 137 9.65 3.09 -10.10
N GLY A 138 9.47 1.89 -10.67
CA GLY A 138 10.52 0.88 -10.74
C GLY A 138 10.51 -0.13 -9.59
N GLY A 139 9.63 0.05 -8.61
CA GLY A 139 9.43 -0.90 -7.52
C GLY A 139 8.70 -2.17 -7.97
N ASN A 140 8.51 -3.06 -7.01
CA ASN A 140 7.78 -4.31 -7.18
C ASN A 140 7.04 -4.63 -5.88
N ALA A 141 5.92 -3.93 -5.65
CA ALA A 141 4.97 -4.36 -4.64
C ALA A 141 4.35 -5.66 -5.13
N SER A 142 4.42 -6.70 -4.30
CA SER A 142 3.92 -8.04 -4.61
C SER A 142 2.44 -7.93 -4.94
N ASP A 143 2.14 -8.06 -6.22
CA ASP A 143 0.79 -8.07 -6.69
C ASP A 143 0.22 -9.46 -6.40
N THR A 144 -0.36 -9.60 -5.21
CA THR A 144 -1.06 -10.84 -4.84
C THR A 144 -2.29 -11.07 -5.76
N TRP A 145 -2.55 -10.19 -6.74
CA TRP A 145 -3.54 -10.35 -7.81
C TRP A 145 -2.97 -10.61 -9.22
N LEU A 146 -1.66 -10.53 -9.48
CA LEU A 146 -1.09 -10.90 -10.80
C LEU A 146 -0.75 -12.38 -10.95
N LEU A 147 -1.02 -13.21 -9.93
CA LEU A 147 -1.22 -14.63 -10.18
C LEU A 147 -2.69 -14.83 -10.60
N PRO A 148 -2.97 -15.40 -11.79
CA PRO A 148 -4.19 -16.16 -11.93
C PRO A 148 -4.18 -17.15 -10.76
N ARG A 149 -5.22 -17.14 -9.92
CA ARG A 149 -5.49 -18.31 -9.08
C ARG A 149 -5.69 -19.47 -10.04
N THR A 150 -4.62 -20.18 -10.40
CA THR A 150 -4.77 -21.55 -10.81
C THR A 150 -5.51 -22.22 -9.66
N PRO A 151 -6.73 -22.74 -9.87
CA PRO A 151 -7.32 -23.62 -8.88
C PRO A 151 -6.27 -24.69 -8.56
N PRO A 152 -6.18 -25.15 -7.30
CA PRO A 152 -5.25 -26.21 -6.94
C PRO A 152 -5.41 -27.33 -7.97
N LEU A 153 -4.29 -27.72 -8.58
CA LEU A 153 -4.18 -28.96 -9.33
C LEU A 153 -4.38 -30.11 -8.34
N ASN A 154 -5.62 -30.32 -7.91
CA ASN A 154 -6.06 -31.62 -7.44
C ASN A 154 -6.23 -32.46 -8.68
N GLY A 155 -5.15 -33.14 -9.04
CA GLY A 155 -5.22 -34.27 -9.94
C GLY A 155 -6.18 -35.32 -9.39
N ALA A 156 -6.77 -36.04 -10.33
CA ALA A 156 -7.27 -37.40 -10.21
C ALA A 156 -8.41 -37.65 -9.20
N ALA A 157 -9.63 -37.44 -9.69
CA ALA A 157 -10.72 -38.36 -9.40
C ALA A 157 -11.55 -38.56 -10.67
N ASP A 158 -10.90 -39.04 -11.73
CA ASP A 158 -11.62 -39.72 -12.79
C ASP A 158 -11.63 -41.21 -12.46
N SER A 159 -12.84 -41.68 -12.18
CA SER A 159 -13.41 -42.94 -12.65
C SER A 159 -12.50 -44.18 -12.69
N ASN A 160 -12.87 -45.20 -11.90
CA ASN A 160 -13.11 -46.57 -12.39
C ASN A 160 -13.44 -47.52 -11.23
N PHE A 161 -14.67 -48.04 -11.17
CA PHE A 161 -14.93 -49.50 -11.18
C PHE A 161 -16.44 -49.77 -11.16
N VAL A 162 -17.01 -50.04 -12.33
CA VAL A 162 -18.19 -50.90 -12.44
C VAL A 162 -17.66 -52.32 -12.46
N THR A 163 -17.87 -53.08 -11.38
CA THR A 163 -17.80 -54.53 -11.41
C THR A 163 -19.21 -55.11 -11.49
N ARG A 164 -19.40 -55.95 -12.51
CA ARG A 164 -20.53 -56.85 -12.70
C ARG A 164 -20.26 -58.14 -11.92
N ALA A 165 -21.23 -58.57 -11.12
CA ALA A 165 -21.49 -59.91 -10.54
C ALA A 165 -22.44 -59.65 -9.35
N ASP A 166 -23.67 -60.14 -9.22
CA ASP A 166 -24.43 -61.22 -9.85
C ASP A 166 -25.92 -60.82 -9.96
#